data_AF-A0A2E2D942-F1
#
_entry.id   AF-A0A2E2D942-F1
#
_cell.length_a   1.000
_cell.length_b   1.000
_cell.length_c   1.000
_cell.angle_alpha   90.00
_cell.angle_beta   90.00
_cell.angle_gamma   90.00
#
_symmetry.space_group_name_H-M   'P 1'
#
loop_
_entity.id
_entity.type
_entity.pdbx_description
1 polymer ?
#
loop_
_entity_poly.entity_id
_entity_poly.type
_entity_poly.pdbx_seq_one_letter_code
_entity_poly.pdbx_strand_id
1 'polypeptide(L)'
;MLVRDHDVFYKMRLAIDEQGINVITKELVSIHESECWHWCIEKTRAGYIRSYQREDESLLQAAKRSGEKIHKVAKVGSRVAFKTLPDAFDHLMMLKRKQINHMRREIAILEDFTKKADGLDIESINPDSHGDRVIPDTHEVVHGHYRFD
;
A
#
# COMPACT_ATOMS: atom_id res chain seq x y z
N MET A 1 -17.42 0.84 33.49
CA MET A 1 -17.72 -0.05 32.36
C MET A 1 -16.38 -0.34 31.67
N LEU A 2 -15.84 -1.54 31.88
CA LEU A 2 -14.50 -1.93 31.42
C LEU A 2 -14.48 -1.98 29.89
N VAL A 3 -13.45 -1.36 29.30
CA VAL A 3 -13.19 -1.36 27.86
C VAL A 3 -13.14 -2.82 27.40
N ARG A 4 -14.11 -3.26 26.58
CA ARG A 4 -13.93 -4.52 25.85
C ARG A 4 -12.66 -4.36 25.03
N ASP A 5 -11.72 -5.30 25.15
CA ASP A 5 -10.52 -5.34 24.33
C ASP A 5 -10.93 -5.27 22.86
N HIS A 6 -10.84 -4.06 22.29
CA HIS A 6 -11.06 -3.88 20.87
C HIS A 6 -9.86 -4.53 20.18
N ASP A 7 -10.12 -5.46 19.25
CA ASP A 7 -9.06 -6.08 18.46
C ASP A 7 -8.13 -4.99 17.91
N VAL A 8 -6.86 -5.07 18.33
CA VAL A 8 -5.79 -4.18 17.88
C VAL A 8 -5.09 -4.86 16.71
N PHE A 9 -4.93 -4.11 15.63
CA PHE A 9 -4.21 -4.53 14.44
C PHE A 9 -3.03 -3.59 14.20
N TYR A 10 -1.91 -4.16 13.76
CA TYR A 10 -0.69 -3.45 13.50
C TYR A 10 -0.52 -3.24 12.00
N LYS A 11 -0.19 -2.01 11.62
CA LYS A 11 0.19 -1.64 10.26
C LYS A 11 1.53 -0.95 10.30
N MET A 12 2.51 -1.49 9.58
CA MET A 12 3.84 -0.89 9.49
C MET A 12 4.08 -0.27 8.10
N ARG A 13 4.88 0.78 8.07
CA ARG A 13 5.41 1.38 6.83
C ARG A 13 6.83 1.87 7.05
N LEU A 14 7.59 1.96 5.96
CA LEU A 14 8.86 2.70 6.00
C LEU A 14 8.61 4.19 5.78
N ALA A 15 9.38 5.01 6.48
CA ALA A 15 9.63 6.39 6.17
C ALA A 15 11.14 6.58 6.04
N ILE A 16 11.56 7.40 5.10
CA ILE A 16 12.96 7.73 4.86
C ILE A 16 13.08 9.22 5.14
N ASP A 17 14.09 9.59 5.91
CA ASP A 17 14.45 10.97 6.19
C ASP A 17 15.98 11.13 6.16
N GLU A 18 16.46 12.33 6.47
CA GLU A 18 17.89 12.67 6.47
C GLU A 18 18.72 11.82 7.45
N GLN A 19 18.10 11.24 8.48
CA GLN A 19 18.78 10.43 9.49
C GLN A 19 18.79 8.94 9.15
N GLY A 20 17.94 8.50 8.23
CA GLY A 20 17.96 7.15 7.69
C GLY A 20 16.58 6.58 7.41
N ILE A 21 16.42 5.29 7.71
CA ILE A 21 15.20 4.52 7.41
C ILE A 21 14.49 4.19 8.72
N ASN A 22 13.29 4.73 8.88
CA ASN A 22 12.44 4.54 10.04
C ASN A 22 11.29 3.57 9.74
N VAL A 23 11.03 2.63 10.66
CA VAL A 23 9.83 1.79 10.64
C VAL A 23 8.75 2.46 11.49
N ILE A 24 7.69 2.93 10.84
CA ILE A 24 6.54 3.53 11.52
C ILE A 24 5.47 2.48 11.72
N THR A 25 5.17 2.20 12.98
CA THR A 25 4.10 1.29 13.40
C THR A 25 2.86 2.09 13.79
N LYS A 26 1.71 1.71 13.22
CA LYS A 26 0.40 2.22 13.58
C LYS A 26 -0.43 1.12 14.22
N GLU A 27 -1.05 1.44 15.34
CA GLU A 27 -2.08 0.61 15.97
C GLU A 27 -3.46 1.04 15.45
N LEU A 28 -4.20 0.07 14.91
CA LEU A 28 -5.55 0.24 14.42
C LEU A 28 -6.51 -0.50 15.34
N VAL A 29 -7.55 0.16 15.83
CA VAL A 29 -8.55 -0.45 16.72
C VAL A 29 -9.84 -0.72 15.96
N SER A 30 -10.39 -1.93 16.11
CA SER A 30 -11.69 -2.28 15.54
C SER A 30 -12.82 -1.51 16.23
N ILE A 31 -13.56 -0.69 15.46
CA ILE A 31 -14.70 0.09 15.93
C ILE A 31 -16.05 -0.47 15.47
N HIS A 32 -16.03 -1.37 14.49
CA HIS A 32 -17.19 -2.11 14.03
C HIS A 32 -16.74 -3.40 13.34
N GLU A 33 -17.56 -4.44 13.44
CA GLU A 33 -17.26 -5.74 12.87
C GLU A 33 -18.46 -6.21 12.04
N SER A 34 -18.15 -6.75 10.87
CA SER A 34 -19.07 -7.47 9.99
C SER A 34 -18.58 -8.91 9.84
N GLU A 35 -19.31 -9.76 9.13
CA GLU A 35 -18.96 -11.18 8.95
C GLU A 35 -17.51 -11.39 8.49
N CYS A 36 -17.06 -10.64 7.47
CA CYS A 36 -15.73 -10.83 6.87
C CYS A 36 -14.70 -9.74 7.25
N TRP A 37 -15.11 -8.66 7.92
CA TRP A 37 -14.29 -7.46 8.06
C TRP A 37 -14.35 -6.84 9.45
N HIS A 38 -13.19 -6.40 9.91
CA HIS A 38 -13.06 -5.38 10.95
C HIS A 38 -12.93 -4.00 10.28
N TRP A 39 -13.69 -3.04 10.78
CA TRP A 39 -13.58 -1.64 10.39
C TRP A 39 -12.80 -0.93 11.47
N CYS A 40 -11.59 -0.52 11.14
CA CYS A 40 -10.62 -0.03 12.11
C CYS A 40 -10.26 1.44 11.86
N ILE A 41 -9.85 2.14 12.92
CA ILE A 41 -9.29 3.49 12.89
C ILE A 41 -7.97 3.52 13.65
N GLU A 42 -7.16 4.55 13.47
CA GLU A 42 -5.94 4.71 14.29
C GLU A 42 -6.30 4.88 15.77
N LYS A 43 -5.59 4.16 16.66
CA LYS A 43 -5.86 4.16 18.11
C LYS A 43 -5.86 5.55 18.72
N THR A 44 -4.95 6.42 18.26
CA THR A 44 -4.85 7.83 18.69
C THR A 44 -6.10 8.64 18.37
N ARG A 45 -6.89 8.23 17.37
CA ARG A 45 -8.15 8.88 16.96
C ARG A 45 -9.37 8.32 17.69
N ALA A 46 -9.25 7.17 18.32
CA ALA A 46 -10.39 6.49 18.94
C ALA A 46 -11.01 7.26 20.10
N GLY A 47 -10.18 7.91 20.94
CA GLY A 47 -10.67 8.77 22.03
C GLY A 47 -11.45 9.98 21.52
N TYR A 48 -10.90 10.65 20.49
CA TYR A 48 -11.57 11.76 19.82
C TYR A 48 -12.92 11.33 19.23
N ILE A 49 -12.98 10.26 18.45
CA ILE A 49 -14.25 9.83 17.83
C ILE A 49 -15.30 9.50 18.89
N ARG A 50 -14.91 8.85 20.00
CA ARG A 50 -15.81 8.54 21.11
C ARG A 50 -16.39 9.79 21.77
N SER A 51 -15.61 10.85 21.95
CA SER A 51 -16.12 12.08 22.59
C SER A 51 -17.12 12.85 21.73
N TYR A 52 -17.12 12.65 20.41
CA TYR A 52 -18.07 13.29 19.49
C TYR A 52 -19.20 12.36 19.05
N GLN A 53 -19.26 11.13 19.58
CA GLN A 53 -20.32 10.16 19.29
C GLN A 53 -21.65 10.67 19.87
N ARG A 54 -22.71 10.65 19.04
CA ARG A 54 -24.07 10.97 19.50
C ARG A 54 -24.69 9.74 20.18
N GLU A 55 -25.68 9.97 21.03
CA GLU A 55 -26.28 8.95 21.92
C GLU A 55 -26.72 7.67 21.20
N ASP A 56 -27.28 7.79 19.99
CA ASP A 56 -27.77 6.66 19.17
C ASP A 56 -26.88 6.33 17.96
N GLU A 57 -25.69 6.91 17.88
CA GLU A 57 -24.78 6.73 16.76
C GLU A 57 -23.78 5.61 17.06
N SER A 58 -23.54 4.70 16.11
CA SER A 58 -22.42 3.74 16.22
C SER A 58 -21.07 4.44 16.04
N LEU A 59 -19.99 3.89 16.61
CA LEU A 59 -18.64 4.44 16.40
C LEU A 59 -18.23 4.52 14.93
N LEU A 60 -18.71 3.60 14.09
CA LEU A 60 -18.47 3.64 12.65
C LEU A 60 -19.18 4.84 11.99
N GLN A 61 -20.41 5.13 12.37
CA GLN A 61 -21.13 6.30 11.88
C GLN A 61 -20.45 7.60 12.35
N ALA A 62 -20.05 7.67 13.62
CA ALA A 62 -19.32 8.81 14.17
C ALA A 62 -18.00 9.05 13.42
N ALA A 63 -17.23 7.99 13.15
CA ALA A 63 -15.97 8.05 12.39
C ALA A 63 -16.19 8.49 10.93
N LYS A 64 -17.25 8.02 10.26
CA LYS A 64 -17.61 8.45 8.91
C LYS A 64 -17.99 9.92 8.88
N ARG A 65 -18.81 10.37 9.84
CA ARG A 65 -19.25 11.76 9.96
C ARG A 65 -18.09 12.72 10.25
N SER A 66 -17.11 12.29 11.05
CA SER A 66 -15.91 13.09 11.34
C SER A 66 -14.89 13.12 10.19
N GLY A 67 -15.13 12.37 9.10
CA GLY A 67 -14.19 12.27 7.97
C GLY A 67 -12.92 11.48 8.29
N GLU A 68 -12.92 10.65 9.34
CA GLU A 68 -11.74 9.87 9.71
C GLU A 68 -11.46 8.77 8.68
N LYS A 69 -10.18 8.46 8.49
CA LYS A 69 -9.78 7.37 7.60
C LYS A 69 -10.09 6.02 8.25
N ILE A 70 -11.05 5.30 7.67
CA ILE A 70 -11.42 3.96 8.11
C ILE A 70 -10.67 2.90 7.28
N HIS A 71 -10.02 1.99 7.99
CA HIS A 71 -9.30 0.85 7.42
C HIS A 71 -10.16 -0.40 7.49
N LYS A 72 -10.38 -1.03 6.34
CA LYS A 72 -11.09 -2.30 6.25
C LYS A 72 -10.07 -3.45 6.34
N VAL A 73 -10.09 -4.19 7.43
CA VAL A 73 -9.16 -5.30 7.73
C VAL A 73 -9.93 -6.61 7.57
N ALA A 74 -9.48 -7.48 6.67
CA ALA A 74 -10.11 -8.78 6.48
C ALA A 74 -9.86 -9.68 7.69
N LYS A 75 -10.87 -10.45 8.11
CA LYS A 75 -10.68 -11.48 9.16
C LYS A 75 -9.72 -12.58 8.72
N VAL A 76 -9.66 -12.83 7.42
CA VAL A 76 -8.79 -13.84 6.78
C VAL A 76 -7.98 -13.17 5.69
N GLY A 77 -6.65 -13.37 5.69
CA GLY A 77 -5.77 -12.94 4.60
C GLY A 77 -5.66 -11.42 4.40
N SER A 78 -5.79 -10.63 5.47
CA SER A 78 -5.65 -9.17 5.40
C SER A 78 -4.32 -8.75 4.78
N ARG A 79 -4.36 -7.72 3.91
CA ARG A 79 -3.19 -7.02 3.35
C ARG A 79 -3.05 -5.60 3.87
N VAL A 80 -3.84 -5.25 4.89
CA VAL A 80 -3.96 -3.86 5.39
C VAL A 80 -3.28 -3.70 6.74
N ALA A 81 -3.57 -4.61 7.66
CA ALA A 81 -3.05 -4.67 9.02
C ALA A 81 -3.19 -6.10 9.58
N PHE A 82 -2.42 -6.42 10.62
CA PHE A 82 -2.24 -7.78 11.13
C PHE A 82 -2.39 -7.83 12.64
N LYS A 83 -2.76 -8.99 13.21
CA LYS A 83 -3.00 -9.13 14.65
C LYS A 83 -1.74 -9.00 15.50
N THR A 84 -0.56 -9.24 14.91
CA THR A 84 0.72 -9.21 15.63
C THR A 84 1.71 -8.27 14.96
N LEU A 85 2.66 -7.74 15.74
CA LEU A 85 3.78 -6.95 15.24
C LEU A 85 4.68 -7.75 14.27
N PRO A 86 5.06 -9.02 14.56
CA PRO A 86 5.81 -9.84 13.60
C PRO A 86 5.11 -9.98 12.25
N ASP A 87 3.82 -10.31 12.22
CA ASP A 87 3.08 -10.46 10.95
C ASP A 87 3.06 -9.16 10.14
N ALA A 88 2.90 -8.02 10.82
CA ALA A 88 2.92 -6.70 10.18
C ALA A 88 4.31 -6.36 9.64
N PHE A 89 5.37 -6.77 10.32
CA PHE A 89 6.75 -6.58 9.87
C PHE A 89 7.08 -7.50 8.69
N ASP A 90 6.69 -8.78 8.74
CA ASP A 90 6.88 -9.73 7.64
C ASP A 90 6.15 -9.26 6.38
N HIS A 91 4.94 -8.72 6.54
CA HIS A 91 4.23 -8.09 5.44
C HIS A 91 4.97 -6.87 4.88
N LEU A 92 5.51 -5.99 5.74
CA LEU A 92 6.33 -4.86 5.32
C LEU A 92 7.54 -5.34 4.52
N MET A 93 8.26 -6.34 5.00
CA MET A 93 9.42 -6.92 4.33
C MET A 93 9.05 -7.52 2.97
N MET A 94 7.94 -8.25 2.89
CA MET A 94 7.41 -8.77 1.63
C MET A 94 7.12 -7.64 0.64
N LEU A 95 6.43 -6.57 1.06
CA LEU A 95 6.16 -5.40 0.22
C LEU A 95 7.46 -4.75 -0.28
N LYS A 96 8.50 -4.66 0.57
CA LYS A 96 9.79 -4.06 0.19
C LYS A 96 10.59 -4.93 -0.77
N ARG A 97 10.59 -6.25 -0.59
CA ARG A 97 11.16 -7.19 -1.56
C ARG A 97 10.46 -7.06 -2.92
N LYS A 98 9.12 -6.99 -2.92
CA LYS A 98 8.34 -6.77 -4.14
C LYS A 98 8.68 -5.44 -4.81
N GLN A 99 8.79 -4.36 -4.03
CA GLN A 99 9.19 -3.04 -4.53
C GLN A 99 10.60 -3.07 -5.14
N ILE A 100 11.57 -3.70 -4.49
CA ILE A 100 12.94 -3.84 -5.01
C ILE A 100 12.94 -4.59 -6.33
N ASN A 101 12.20 -5.70 -6.44
CA ASN A 101 12.12 -6.47 -7.68
C ASN A 101 11.49 -5.65 -8.81
N HIS A 102 10.48 -4.84 -8.50
CA HIS A 102 9.89 -3.94 -9.49
C HIS A 102 10.89 -2.87 -9.97
N MET A 103 11.60 -2.22 -9.05
CA MET A 103 12.60 -1.21 -9.40
C MET A 103 13.76 -1.80 -10.22
N ARG A 104 14.25 -2.99 -9.84
CA ARG A 104 15.30 -3.70 -10.62
C ARG A 104 14.87 -3.96 -12.05
N ARG A 105 13.62 -4.36 -12.22
CA ARG A 105 13.02 -4.58 -13.53
C ARG A 105 12.90 -3.28 -14.34
N GLU A 106 12.41 -2.21 -13.72
CA GLU A 106 12.31 -0.91 -14.40
C GLU A 106 13.69 -0.41 -14.84
N ILE A 107 14.69 -0.53 -13.97
CA ILE A 107 16.09 -0.19 -14.32
C ILE A 107 16.55 -1.01 -15.52
N ALA A 108 16.36 -2.33 -15.53
CA ALA A 108 16.77 -3.18 -16.65
C ALA A 108 16.09 -2.79 -17.98
N ILE A 109 14.80 -2.45 -17.94
CA ILE A 109 14.05 -1.98 -19.12
C ILE A 109 14.61 -0.63 -19.62
N LEU A 110 14.90 0.30 -18.71
CA LEU A 110 15.45 1.62 -19.04
C LEU A 110 16.88 1.52 -19.58
N GLU A 111 17.70 0.63 -19.03
CA GLU A 111 19.05 0.34 -19.53
C GLU A 111 19.01 -0.26 -20.95
N ASP A 112 18.08 -1.19 -21.23
CA ASP A 112 17.93 -1.74 -22.59
C ASP A 112 17.43 -0.68 -23.57
N PHE A 113 16.43 0.12 -23.16
CA PHE A 113 15.92 1.22 -23.97
C PHE A 113 17.01 2.22 -24.33
N THR A 114 17.77 2.72 -23.35
CA THR A 114 18.82 3.73 -23.60
C THR A 114 19.92 3.22 -24.52
N LYS A 115 20.32 1.95 -24.41
CA LYS A 115 21.29 1.32 -25.33
C LYS A 115 20.78 1.23 -26.76
N LYS A 116 19.51 0.88 -26.95
CA LYS A 116 18.90 0.73 -28.28
C LYS A 116 18.46 2.05 -28.89
N ALA A 117 18.15 3.04 -28.06
CA ALA A 117 17.85 4.39 -28.48
C ALA A 117 19.10 5.18 -28.94
N ASP A 118 20.30 4.73 -28.56
CA ASP A 118 21.55 5.30 -29.05
C ASP A 118 21.70 4.98 -30.55
N GLY A 119 21.52 6.01 -31.40
CA GLY A 119 21.49 5.88 -32.86
C GLY A 119 20.08 5.84 -33.49
N LEU A 120 19.02 6.00 -32.69
CA LEU A 120 17.65 6.14 -33.20
C LEU A 120 17.44 7.57 -33.72
N ASP A 121 17.05 7.69 -34.98
CA ASP A 121 16.67 8.98 -35.57
C ASP A 121 15.29 9.38 -35.03
N ILE A 122 15.23 10.44 -34.25
CA ILE A 122 14.00 10.91 -33.62
C ILE A 122 12.97 11.41 -34.65
N GLU A 123 13.42 11.83 -35.83
CA GLU A 123 12.54 12.25 -36.93
C GLU A 123 11.83 11.07 -37.59
N SER A 124 12.30 9.83 -37.35
CA SER A 124 11.63 8.61 -37.79
C SER A 124 10.44 8.20 -36.90
N ILE A 125 10.26 8.85 -35.74
CA ILE A 125 9.15 8.60 -34.83
C ILE A 125 7.95 9.43 -35.28
N ASN A 126 6.86 8.76 -35.66
CA ASN A 126 5.64 9.43 -36.12
C ASN A 126 5.06 10.30 -34.97
N PRO A 127 5.02 11.64 -35.11
CA PRO A 127 4.56 12.54 -34.05
C PRO A 127 3.05 12.43 -33.77
N ASP A 128 2.26 11.92 -34.70
CA ASP A 128 0.82 11.65 -34.52
C ASP A 128 0.56 10.27 -33.87
N SER A 129 1.63 9.55 -33.51
CA SER A 129 1.52 8.28 -32.80
C SER A 129 1.21 8.48 -31.33
N HIS A 130 0.12 7.86 -30.86
CA HIS A 130 -0.24 7.81 -29.44
C HIS A 130 0.19 6.50 -28.76
N GLY A 131 1.16 5.76 -29.31
CA GLY A 131 1.63 4.53 -28.69
C GLY A 131 2.45 3.56 -29.54
N ASP A 132 3.05 4.00 -30.65
CA ASP A 132 3.87 3.10 -31.47
C ASP A 132 5.09 2.60 -30.71
N ARG A 133 5.38 1.32 -30.92
CA ARG A 133 6.57 0.67 -30.35
C ARG A 133 7.80 1.19 -31.10
N VAL A 134 8.46 2.19 -30.53
CA VAL A 134 9.69 2.80 -31.06
C VAL A 134 10.82 1.77 -31.17
N ILE A 135 10.83 0.74 -30.31
CA ILE A 135 11.82 -0.33 -30.33
C ILE A 135 11.09 -1.70 -30.23
N PRO A 136 10.78 -2.37 -31.35
CA PRO A 136 9.83 -3.48 -31.41
C PRO A 136 10.27 -4.77 -30.69
N ASP A 137 11.56 -4.95 -30.40
CA ASP A 137 12.14 -6.12 -29.72
C ASP A 137 12.16 -5.99 -28.17
N THR A 138 11.84 -4.82 -27.62
CA THR A 138 11.77 -4.60 -26.15
C THR A 138 10.61 -5.34 -25.48
N HIS A 139 9.65 -5.84 -26.28
CA HIS A 139 8.55 -6.66 -25.78
C HIS A 139 9.05 -7.92 -25.06
N GLU A 140 10.09 -8.59 -25.57
CA GLU A 140 10.66 -9.79 -24.94
C GLU A 140 11.34 -9.47 -23.61
N VAL A 141 11.98 -8.30 -23.50
CA VAL A 141 12.57 -7.80 -22.24
C VAL A 141 11.48 -7.52 -21.21
N VAL A 142 10.39 -6.88 -21.64
CA VAL A 142 9.23 -6.61 -20.81
C VAL A 142 8.59 -7.94 -20.32
N HIS A 143 8.46 -8.96 -21.19
CA HIS A 143 7.89 -10.27 -20.84
C HIS A 143 8.80 -11.17 -20.02
N GLY A 144 10.12 -11.16 -20.27
CA GLY A 144 11.11 -11.87 -19.46
C GLY A 144 11.09 -11.45 -18.00
N HIS A 145 10.74 -10.19 -17.74
CA HIS A 145 10.55 -9.64 -16.40
C HIS A 145 9.10 -9.62 -15.89
N TYR A 146 8.11 -10.03 -16.70
CA TYR A 146 6.69 -10.17 -16.32
C TYR A 146 6.33 -11.57 -15.79
N ARG A 147 7.29 -12.47 -15.52
CA ARG A 147 6.99 -13.71 -14.80
C ARG A 147 6.39 -13.36 -13.44
N PHE A 148 5.06 -13.49 -13.34
CA PHE A 148 4.31 -13.36 -12.10
C PHE A 148 4.55 -14.64 -11.30
N ASP A 149 5.45 -14.57 -10.32
CA ASP A 149 5.49 -15.53 -9.22
C ASP A 149 4.36 -15.21 -8.20
#